data_AF-A0A316MW91-F1
#
_entry.id   AF-A0A316MW91-F1
#
_cell.length_a   1.000
_cell.length_b   1.000
_cell.length_c   1.000
_cell.angle_alpha   90.00
_cell.angle_beta   90.00
_cell.angle_gamma   90.00
#
_symmetry.space_group_name_H-M   'P 1'
#
loop_
_entity.id
_entity.type
_entity.pdbx_description
1 polymer ?
#
loop_
_entity_poly.entity_id
_entity_poly.type
_entity_poly.pdbx_seq_one_letter_code
_entity_poly.pdbx_strand_id
1 'polypeptide(L)'
;MITVNTRMDASTPEEIFAEINTRMTGALMFHSQMIDYFAFLGLDGYKQIHVRQYTDESLERTDLKQYYISRHGKILYDGFSGTVEVIPETWKNAKSMSVGKGTKQKAVEDGFLMYREWENKTKEIYEHYAHALRDGGYIIDALEVERLAADVADELDMIDHIMLDLISTGYDMTYIVESQTDLCKGRKEGKHGKHC
;
A
#
# COMPACT_ATOMS: atom_id res chain seq x y z
N MET A 1 12.45 -0.14 8.75
CA MET A 1 12.69 -1.26 7.80
C MET A 1 11.37 -1.97 7.56
N ILE A 2 11.09 -2.37 6.32
CA ILE A 2 9.87 -3.11 6.01
C ILE A 2 10.24 -4.50 5.52
N THR A 3 9.84 -5.52 6.26
CA THR A 3 10.10 -6.93 5.95
C THR A 3 8.82 -7.71 6.19
N VAL A 4 8.25 -8.29 5.15
CA VAL A 4 7.22 -9.31 5.28
C VAL A 4 7.82 -10.61 4.78
N ASN A 5 7.75 -11.65 5.61
CA ASN A 5 8.19 -12.98 5.22
C ASN A 5 7.17 -13.51 4.22
N THR A 6 7.59 -13.65 2.97
CA THR A 6 6.75 -14.13 1.86
C THR A 6 7.27 -15.47 1.39
N ARG A 7 6.37 -16.45 1.33
CA ARG A 7 6.69 -17.80 0.87
C ARG A 7 6.41 -17.97 -0.63
N MET A 8 7.43 -17.71 -1.44
CA MET A 8 7.32 -17.77 -2.91
C MET A 8 7.14 -19.19 -3.47
N ASP A 9 7.33 -20.24 -2.69
CA ASP A 9 7.07 -21.64 -3.08
C ASP A 9 5.62 -22.10 -2.77
N ALA A 10 4.76 -21.22 -2.25
CA ALA A 10 3.33 -21.49 -2.12
C ALA A 10 2.71 -21.82 -3.49
N SER A 11 1.98 -22.93 -3.57
CA SER A 11 1.49 -23.47 -4.85
C SER A 11 0.03 -23.90 -4.85
N THR A 12 -0.58 -24.02 -3.68
CA THR A 12 -2.02 -24.30 -3.55
C THR A 12 -2.80 -23.01 -3.30
N PRO A 13 -4.10 -22.94 -3.65
CA PRO A 13 -4.93 -21.77 -3.35
C PRO A 13 -4.90 -21.39 -1.87
N GLU A 14 -4.99 -22.37 -0.96
CA GLU A 14 -4.98 -22.13 0.48
C GLU A 14 -3.71 -21.43 0.95
N GLU A 15 -2.55 -21.90 0.48
CA GLU A 15 -1.27 -21.31 0.82
C GLU A 15 -1.12 -19.92 0.23
N ILE A 16 -1.45 -19.75 -1.06
CA ILE A 16 -1.28 -18.50 -1.78
C ILE A 16 -2.19 -17.42 -1.19
N PHE A 17 -3.47 -17.70 -0.95
CA PHE A 17 -4.38 -16.73 -0.36
C PHE A 17 -4.02 -16.39 1.09
N ALA A 18 -3.41 -17.32 1.85
CA ALA A 18 -2.87 -17.02 3.17
C ALA A 18 -1.67 -16.06 3.10
N GLU A 19 -0.78 -16.22 2.12
CA GLU A 19 0.35 -15.31 1.89
C GLU A 19 -0.13 -13.92 1.43
N ILE A 20 -1.14 -13.85 0.55
CA ILE A 20 -1.76 -12.59 0.13
C ILE A 20 -2.40 -11.89 1.33
N ASN A 21 -3.19 -12.60 2.15
CA ASN A 21 -3.79 -12.02 3.36
C ASN A 21 -2.73 -11.51 4.35
N THR A 22 -1.59 -12.21 4.45
CA THR A 22 -0.44 -11.77 5.25
C THR A 22 0.16 -10.49 4.69
N ARG A 23 0.33 -10.40 3.37
CA ARG A 23 0.83 -9.20 2.68
C ARG A 23 -0.09 -8.01 2.87
N MET A 24 -1.40 -8.18 2.67
CA MET A 24 -2.41 -7.14 2.91
C MET A 24 -2.44 -6.68 4.37
N THR A 25 -2.24 -7.59 5.33
CA THR A 25 -2.11 -7.21 6.75
C THR A 25 -0.89 -6.31 6.97
N GLY A 26 0.24 -6.63 6.34
CA GLY A 26 1.42 -5.77 6.35
C GLY A 26 1.18 -4.41 5.68
N ALA A 27 0.35 -4.37 4.65
CA ALA A 27 0.00 -3.15 3.91
C ALA A 27 -0.82 -2.20 4.80
N LEU A 28 -1.82 -2.72 5.49
CA LEU A 28 -2.57 -1.95 6.50
C LEU A 28 -1.67 -1.38 7.59
N MET A 29 -0.69 -2.16 8.08
CA MET A 29 0.30 -1.67 9.04
C MET A 29 1.19 -0.58 8.44
N PHE A 30 1.60 -0.73 7.18
CA PHE A 30 2.42 0.23 6.45
C PHE A 30 1.69 1.56 6.25
N HIS A 31 0.49 1.53 5.68
CA HIS A 31 -0.32 2.73 5.47
C HIS A 31 -0.69 3.41 6.80
N SER A 32 -0.99 2.64 7.85
CA SER A 32 -1.20 3.21 9.18
C SER A 32 0.01 4.00 9.68
N GLN A 33 1.23 3.49 9.50
CA GLN A 33 2.43 4.23 9.90
C GLN A 33 2.78 5.38 8.98
N MET A 34 2.48 5.29 7.68
CA MET A 34 2.65 6.40 6.74
C MET A 34 1.69 7.57 7.02
N ILE A 35 0.48 7.28 7.51
CA ILE A 35 -0.46 8.30 8.02
C ILE A 35 0.20 9.08 9.17
N ASP A 36 0.73 8.37 10.17
CA ASP A 36 1.44 9.00 11.30
C ASP A 36 2.69 9.75 10.85
N TYR A 37 3.44 9.18 9.90
CA TYR A 37 4.64 9.77 9.30
C TYR A 37 4.36 11.15 8.70
N PHE A 38 3.39 11.24 7.79
CA PHE A 38 3.05 12.50 7.13
C PHE A 38 2.28 13.47 8.04
N ALA A 39 1.50 12.95 8.99
CA ALA A 39 0.89 13.77 10.03
C ALA A 39 1.95 14.46 10.90
N PHE A 40 3.00 13.73 11.31
CA PHE A 40 4.11 14.28 12.10
C PHE A 40 4.86 15.39 11.35
N LEU A 41 4.98 15.26 10.02
CA LEU A 41 5.61 16.27 9.16
C LEU A 41 4.70 17.50 8.89
N GLY A 42 3.40 17.40 9.16
CA GLY A 42 2.41 18.41 8.82
C GLY A 42 2.07 18.46 7.32
N LEU A 43 2.17 17.33 6.63
CA LEU A 43 1.91 17.19 5.19
C LEU A 43 0.57 16.47 4.98
N ASP A 44 -0.51 17.22 5.20
CA ASP A 44 -1.86 16.65 5.26
C ASP A 44 -2.34 16.03 3.93
N GLY A 45 -1.94 16.57 2.79
CA GLY A 45 -2.27 16.02 1.47
C GLY A 45 -1.71 14.62 1.29
N TYR A 46 -0.44 14.41 1.60
CA TYR A 46 0.19 13.08 1.53
C TYR A 46 -0.37 12.13 2.59
N LYS A 47 -0.65 12.61 3.80
CA LYS A 47 -1.38 11.83 4.80
C LYS A 47 -2.70 11.31 4.25
N GLN A 48 -3.47 12.16 3.56
CA GLN A 48 -4.77 11.76 3.00
C GLN A 48 -4.67 10.69 1.91
N ILE A 49 -3.56 10.61 1.17
CA ILE A 49 -3.31 9.50 0.24
C ILE A 49 -3.30 8.18 1.03
N HIS A 50 -2.51 8.10 2.10
CA HIS A 50 -2.43 6.88 2.89
C HIS A 50 -3.69 6.56 3.70
N VAL A 51 -4.48 7.57 4.11
CA VAL A 51 -5.82 7.32 4.71
C VAL A 51 -6.75 6.63 3.72
N ARG A 52 -6.73 7.05 2.45
CA ARG A 52 -7.52 6.42 1.39
C ARG A 52 -7.06 4.99 1.16
N GLN A 53 -5.76 4.79 0.96
CA GLN A 53 -5.23 3.45 0.74
C GLN A 53 -5.49 2.50 1.90
N TYR A 54 -5.29 2.93 3.15
CA TYR A 54 -5.65 2.11 4.30
C TYR A 54 -7.13 1.69 4.29
N THR A 55 -8.02 2.58 3.84
CA THR A 55 -9.45 2.29 3.74
C THR A 55 -9.73 1.31 2.61
N ASP A 56 -9.17 1.56 1.43
CA ASP A 56 -9.37 0.76 0.23
C ASP A 56 -8.78 -0.66 0.41
N GLU A 57 -7.56 -0.78 0.93
CA GLU A 57 -6.93 -2.06 1.29
C GLU A 57 -7.71 -2.85 2.35
N SER A 58 -8.35 -2.17 3.30
CA SER A 58 -9.14 -2.82 4.34
C SER A 58 -10.42 -3.44 3.77
N LEU A 59 -11.04 -2.75 2.81
CA LEU A 59 -12.17 -3.27 2.04
C LEU A 59 -11.72 -4.44 1.15
N GLU A 60 -10.66 -4.25 0.38
CA GLU A 60 -10.08 -5.26 -0.53
C GLU A 60 -9.72 -6.56 0.21
N ARG A 61 -9.10 -6.44 1.38
CA ARG A 61 -8.79 -7.58 2.25
C ARG A 61 -10.04 -8.28 2.78
N THR A 62 -11.09 -7.53 3.08
CA THR A 62 -12.38 -8.09 3.50
C THR A 62 -13.00 -8.89 2.35
N ASP A 63 -12.98 -8.32 1.15
CA ASP A 63 -13.52 -8.95 -0.07
C ASP A 63 -12.73 -10.22 -0.43
N LEU A 64 -11.40 -10.20 -0.32
CA LEU A 64 -10.55 -11.38 -0.50
C LEU A 64 -10.96 -12.53 0.44
N LYS A 65 -11.17 -12.23 1.73
CA LYS A 65 -11.57 -13.25 2.71
C LYS A 65 -12.96 -13.81 2.40
N GLN A 66 -13.89 -12.96 1.96
CA GLN A 66 -15.24 -13.39 1.56
C GLN A 66 -15.20 -14.22 0.27
N TYR A 67 -14.43 -13.80 -0.73
CA TYR A 67 -14.17 -14.54 -1.96
C TYR A 67 -13.68 -15.95 -1.60
N TYR A 68 -12.66 -16.06 -0.75
CA TYR A 68 -12.08 -17.34 -0.39
C TYR A 68 -13.06 -18.23 0.38
N ILE A 69 -13.81 -17.69 1.34
CA ILE A 69 -14.84 -18.44 2.07
C ILE A 69 -15.92 -18.96 1.12
N SER A 70 -16.41 -18.09 0.22
CA SER A 70 -17.44 -18.43 -0.75
C SER A 70 -16.97 -19.53 -1.72
N ARG A 71 -15.71 -19.44 -2.17
CA ARG A 71 -15.16 -20.33 -3.20
C ARG A 71 -14.67 -21.67 -2.65
N HIS A 72 -14.02 -21.65 -1.49
CA HIS A 72 -13.29 -22.80 -0.93
C HIS A 72 -13.95 -23.36 0.34
N GLY A 73 -14.98 -22.70 0.89
CA GLY A 73 -15.70 -23.16 2.08
C GLY A 73 -14.86 -23.16 3.36
N LYS A 74 -13.76 -22.40 3.38
CA LYS A 74 -12.78 -22.35 4.48
C LYS A 74 -12.51 -20.91 4.89
N ILE A 75 -12.19 -20.70 6.16
CA ILE A 75 -11.79 -19.40 6.69
C ILE A 75 -10.29 -19.22 6.46
N LEU A 76 -9.90 -18.08 5.87
CA LEU A 76 -8.51 -17.63 5.88
C LEU A 76 -8.19 -17.07 7.27
N TYR A 77 -7.26 -17.73 7.96
CA TYR A 77 -6.76 -17.23 9.24
C TYR A 77 -5.86 -16.02 9.01
N ASP A 78 -5.91 -15.10 9.97
CA ASP A 78 -5.04 -13.95 9.99
C ASP A 78 -3.65 -14.39 10.47
N GLY A 79 -2.64 -14.14 9.65
CA GLY A 79 -1.24 -14.34 9.97
C GLY A 79 -0.46 -13.09 9.57
N PHE A 80 0.46 -12.67 10.43
CA PHE A 80 1.48 -11.70 10.06
C PHE A 80 2.83 -12.18 10.57
N SER A 81 3.80 -12.28 9.66
CA SER A 81 5.17 -12.66 9.97
C SER A 81 6.11 -11.65 9.32
N GLY A 82 6.71 -10.78 10.13
CA GLY A 82 7.54 -9.71 9.62
C GLY A 82 7.64 -8.53 10.58
N THR A 83 8.09 -7.41 10.04
CA THR A 83 8.24 -6.13 10.73
C THR A 83 7.92 -5.01 9.77
N VAL A 84 7.05 -4.10 10.19
CA VAL A 84 6.77 -2.85 9.47
C VAL A 84 7.21 -1.72 10.39
N GLU A 85 8.27 -1.03 10.03
CA GLU A 85 8.79 0.13 10.75
C GLU A 85 9.14 1.25 9.77
N VAL A 86 8.22 2.19 9.61
CA VAL A 86 8.36 3.36 8.74
C VAL A 86 8.91 4.56 9.50
N ILE A 87 8.43 4.77 10.72
CA ILE A 87 8.75 5.97 11.50
C ILE A 87 10.17 5.85 12.07
N PRO A 88 11.08 6.80 11.79
CA PRO A 88 12.42 6.80 12.36
C PRO A 88 12.40 6.85 13.89
N GLU A 89 13.25 6.07 14.55
CA GLU A 89 13.32 6.02 16.03
C GLU A 89 13.54 7.40 16.66
N THR A 90 14.35 8.23 15.99
CA THR A 90 14.62 9.61 16.41
C THR A 90 13.38 10.49 16.50
N TRP A 91 12.29 10.15 15.80
CA TRP A 91 11.06 10.93 15.80
C TRP A 91 10.17 10.62 17.00
N LYS A 92 10.24 9.42 17.59
CA LYS A 92 9.37 8.98 18.69
C LYS A 92 9.45 9.88 19.93
N ASN A 93 10.59 10.53 20.13
CA ASN A 93 10.82 11.46 21.25
C ASN A 93 10.95 12.93 20.79
N ALA A 94 10.79 13.21 19.50
CA ALA A 94 10.93 14.55 18.94
C ALA A 94 9.58 15.28 18.86
N LYS A 95 9.61 16.60 18.78
CA LYS A 95 8.43 17.41 18.46
C LYS A 95 8.39 17.69 16.96
N SER A 96 7.23 17.61 16.33
CA SER A 96 7.05 17.93 14.90
C SER A 96 7.61 19.30 14.51
N MET A 97 7.44 20.29 15.39
CA MET A 97 7.96 21.65 15.22
C MET A 97 9.50 21.75 15.17
N SER A 98 10.22 20.74 15.65
CA SER A 98 11.69 20.70 15.61
C SER A 98 12.25 20.14 14.29
N VAL A 99 11.41 19.62 13.41
CA VAL A 99 11.84 19.07 12.13
C VAL A 99 12.07 20.20 11.12
N GLY A 100 13.34 20.44 10.79
CA GLY A 100 13.75 21.48 9.85
C GLY A 100 13.43 21.17 8.38
N LYS A 101 13.50 22.20 7.53
CA LYS A 101 13.18 22.13 6.08
C LYS A 101 13.86 20.95 5.36
N GLY A 102 15.18 20.82 5.50
CA GLY A 102 15.94 19.77 4.80
C GLY A 102 15.56 18.36 5.25
N THR A 103 15.27 18.17 6.55
CA THR A 103 14.79 16.89 7.07
C THR A 103 13.41 16.54 6.53
N LYS A 104 12.49 17.51 6.42
CA LYS A 104 11.17 17.28 5.81
C LYS A 104 11.28 16.91 4.33
N GLN A 105 12.12 17.62 3.58
CA GLN A 105 12.36 17.35 2.16
C GLN A 105 12.85 15.92 1.96
N LYS A 106 13.88 15.52 2.71
CA LYS A 106 14.42 14.15 2.64
C LYS A 106 13.39 13.11 3.08
N ALA A 107 12.61 13.41 4.11
CA ALA A 107 11.55 12.53 4.57
C ALA A 107 10.44 12.31 3.52
N VAL A 108 10.11 13.33 2.72
CA VAL A 108 9.16 13.17 1.60
C VAL A 108 9.74 12.25 0.53
N GLU A 109 10.99 12.46 0.14
CA GLU A 109 11.70 11.58 -0.80
C GLU A 109 11.71 10.13 -0.32
N ASP A 110 12.16 9.92 0.93
CA ASP A 110 12.27 8.58 1.52
C ASP A 110 10.89 7.92 1.67
N GLY A 111 9.87 8.66 2.10
CA GLY A 111 8.51 8.13 2.27
C GLY A 111 7.89 7.63 0.97
N PHE A 112 8.03 8.37 -0.12
CA PHE A 112 7.52 7.94 -1.43
C PHE A 112 8.36 6.79 -2.03
N LEU A 113 9.68 6.78 -1.83
CA LEU A 113 10.52 5.65 -2.21
C LEU A 113 10.08 4.37 -1.49
N MET A 114 9.89 4.43 -0.17
CA MET A 114 9.42 3.28 0.62
C MET A 114 8.06 2.78 0.15
N TYR A 115 7.14 3.69 -0.16
CA TYR A 115 5.82 3.36 -0.67
C TYR A 115 5.89 2.68 -2.04
N ARG A 116 6.63 3.26 -2.99
CA ARG A 116 6.83 2.68 -4.31
C ARG A 116 7.50 1.30 -4.25
N GLU A 117 8.53 1.14 -3.42
CA GLU A 117 9.21 -0.15 -3.24
C GLU A 117 8.28 -1.22 -2.66
N TRP A 118 7.42 -0.83 -1.71
CA TRP A 118 6.42 -1.71 -1.14
C TRP A 118 5.45 -2.20 -2.21
N GLU A 119 4.85 -1.28 -2.99
CA GLU A 119 3.87 -1.66 -4.02
C GLU A 119 4.50 -2.46 -5.15
N ASN A 120 5.69 -2.09 -5.61
CA ASN A 120 6.39 -2.84 -6.66
C ASN A 120 6.61 -4.29 -6.23
N LYS A 121 7.04 -4.50 -4.98
CA LYS A 121 7.23 -5.86 -4.45
C LYS A 121 5.91 -6.60 -4.26
N THR A 122 4.83 -5.91 -3.85
CA THR A 122 3.49 -6.52 -3.74
C THR A 122 3.02 -7.02 -5.10
N LYS A 123 3.17 -6.20 -6.15
CA LYS A 123 2.82 -6.56 -7.53
C LYS A 123 3.60 -7.79 -8.00
N GLU A 124 4.92 -7.79 -7.85
CA GLU A 124 5.77 -8.94 -8.23
C GLU A 124 5.33 -10.24 -7.54
N ILE A 125 4.96 -10.17 -6.25
CA ILE A 125 4.46 -11.32 -5.48
C ILE A 125 3.11 -11.80 -6.03
N TYR A 126 2.18 -10.88 -6.32
CA TYR A 126 0.86 -11.24 -6.84
C TYR A 126 0.94 -11.82 -8.26
N GLU A 127 1.77 -11.25 -9.13
CA GLU A 127 2.01 -11.80 -10.47
C GLU A 127 2.61 -13.22 -10.38
N HIS A 128 3.57 -13.43 -9.48
CA HIS A 128 4.14 -14.75 -9.22
C HIS A 128 3.08 -15.76 -8.75
N TYR A 129 2.22 -15.39 -7.81
CA TYR A 129 1.14 -16.26 -7.33
C TYR A 129 0.06 -16.53 -8.38
N ALA A 130 -0.29 -15.54 -9.20
CA ALA A 130 -1.19 -15.73 -10.32
C ALA A 130 -0.64 -16.78 -11.29
N HIS A 131 0.67 -16.71 -11.62
CA HIS A 131 1.33 -17.72 -12.43
C HIS A 131 1.29 -19.11 -11.79
N ALA A 132 1.62 -19.23 -10.51
CA ALA A 132 1.57 -20.51 -9.79
C ALA A 132 0.16 -21.13 -9.79
N LEU A 133 -0.89 -20.32 -9.62
CA LEU A 133 -2.27 -20.78 -9.69
C LEU A 133 -2.65 -21.26 -11.10
N ARG A 134 -2.20 -20.58 -12.15
CA ARG A 134 -2.42 -21.02 -13.54
C ARG A 134 -1.75 -22.37 -13.83
N ASP A 135 -0.50 -22.52 -13.42
CA ASP A 135 0.25 -23.77 -13.60
C ASP A 135 -0.39 -24.93 -12.85
N GLY A 136 -0.99 -24.66 -11.67
CA GLY A 136 -1.79 -25.62 -10.90
C GLY A 136 -3.19 -25.90 -11.46
N GLY A 137 -3.63 -25.21 -12.52
CA GLY A 137 -4.96 -25.34 -13.10
C GLY A 137 -6.08 -24.61 -12.35
N TYR A 138 -5.74 -23.78 -11.36
CA TYR A 138 -6.68 -22.99 -10.56
C TYR A 138 -7.04 -21.67 -11.26
N ILE A 139 -7.60 -21.77 -12.47
CA ILE A 139 -7.76 -20.62 -13.37
C ILE A 139 -8.58 -19.47 -12.78
N ILE A 140 -9.65 -19.76 -12.06
CA ILE A 140 -10.51 -18.71 -11.48
C ILE A 140 -9.80 -17.99 -10.33
N ASP A 141 -9.08 -18.73 -9.49
CA ASP A 141 -8.29 -18.13 -8.41
C ASP A 141 -7.15 -17.27 -8.98
N ALA A 142 -6.52 -17.71 -10.07
CA ALA A 142 -5.50 -16.92 -10.75
C ALA A 142 -6.04 -15.58 -11.27
N LEU A 143 -7.23 -15.58 -11.88
CA LEU A 143 -7.87 -14.35 -12.37
C LEU A 143 -8.18 -13.36 -11.25
N GLU A 144 -8.57 -13.87 -10.07
CA GLU A 144 -8.79 -13.01 -8.91
C GLU A 144 -7.47 -12.37 -8.44
N VAL A 145 -6.39 -13.14 -8.37
CA VAL A 145 -5.06 -12.60 -8.00
C VAL A 145 -4.51 -11.64 -9.07
N GLU A 146 -4.79 -11.86 -10.34
CA GLU A 146 -4.43 -10.93 -11.42
C GLU A 146 -5.15 -9.59 -11.31
N ARG A 147 -6.42 -9.60 -10.89
CA ARG A 147 -7.14 -8.36 -10.60
C ARG A 147 -6.43 -7.57 -9.50
N LEU A 148 -6.05 -8.23 -8.41
CA LEU A 148 -5.28 -7.58 -7.33
C LEU A 148 -3.95 -7.00 -7.84
N ALA A 149 -3.23 -7.73 -8.70
CA ALA A 149 -1.98 -7.25 -9.28
C ALA A 149 -2.18 -6.02 -10.18
N ALA A 150 -3.29 -5.98 -10.93
CA ALA A 150 -3.66 -4.84 -11.76
C ALA A 150 -4.01 -3.61 -10.91
N ASP A 151 -4.76 -3.78 -9.81
CA ASP A 151 -5.09 -2.69 -8.89
C ASP A 151 -3.82 -2.07 -8.28
N VAL A 152 -2.84 -2.90 -7.88
CA VAL A 152 -1.52 -2.43 -7.42
C VAL A 152 -0.73 -1.71 -8.54
N ALA A 153 -0.88 -2.12 -9.80
CA ALA A 153 -0.22 -1.45 -10.92
C ALA A 153 -0.77 -0.03 -11.15
N ASP A 154 -2.09 0.15 -11.06
CA ASP A 154 -2.73 1.47 -11.14
C ASP A 154 -2.26 2.39 -9.99
N GLU A 155 -2.06 1.83 -8.79
CA GLU A 155 -1.49 2.55 -7.65
C GLU A 155 -0.03 2.97 -7.88
N LEU A 156 0.79 2.08 -8.43
CA LEU A 156 2.18 2.40 -8.80
C LEU A 156 2.26 3.52 -9.82
N ASP A 157 1.37 3.54 -10.82
CA ASP A 157 1.31 4.62 -11.80
C ASP A 157 1.05 5.96 -11.10
N MET A 158 0.10 6.02 -10.16
CA MET A 158 -0.18 7.23 -9.37
C MET A 158 1.04 7.67 -8.56
N ILE A 159 1.72 6.74 -7.88
CA ILE A 159 2.93 7.03 -7.11
C ILE A 159 4.04 7.58 -8.01
N ASP A 160 4.25 6.96 -9.18
CA ASP A 160 5.28 7.35 -10.14
C ASP A 160 5.03 8.75 -10.69
N HIS A 161 3.78 9.12 -10.97
CA HIS A 161 3.44 10.49 -11.37
C HIS A 161 3.79 11.51 -10.28
N ILE A 162 3.42 11.24 -9.01
CA ILE A 162 3.75 12.14 -7.89
C ILE A 162 5.27 12.25 -7.73
N MET A 163 5.99 11.14 -7.81
CA MET A 163 7.44 11.13 -7.67
C MET A 163 8.13 11.90 -8.81
N LEU A 164 7.67 11.76 -10.05
CA LEU A 164 8.20 12.51 -11.19
C LEU A 164 8.02 14.03 -11.02
N ASP A 165 6.87 14.47 -10.51
CA ASP A 165 6.61 15.88 -10.20
C ASP A 165 7.55 16.38 -9.08
N LEU A 166 7.72 15.60 -8.02
CA LEU A 166 8.65 15.90 -6.93
C LEU A 166 10.11 15.98 -7.40
N ILE A 167 10.54 15.02 -8.22
CA ILE A 167 11.90 15.01 -8.81
C ILE A 167 12.10 16.24 -9.70
N SER A 168 11.10 16.56 -10.53
CA SER A 168 11.16 17.70 -11.47
C SER A 168 11.26 19.06 -10.76
N THR A 169 10.72 19.15 -9.54
CA THR A 169 10.80 20.34 -8.69
C THR A 169 11.99 20.31 -7.73
N GLY A 170 12.82 19.25 -7.76
CA GLY A 170 13.93 19.06 -6.83
C GLY A 170 13.48 18.90 -5.38
N TYR A 171 12.26 18.36 -5.16
CA TYR A 171 11.58 18.28 -3.87
C TYR A 171 11.47 19.65 -3.17
N ASP A 172 11.18 20.72 -3.93
CA ASP A 172 11.04 22.04 -3.35
C ASP A 172 9.88 22.08 -2.33
N MET A 173 10.18 22.57 -1.12
CA MET A 173 9.20 22.58 -0.03
C MET A 173 8.04 23.56 -0.25
N THR A 174 8.22 24.62 -1.05
CA THR A 174 7.11 25.52 -1.39
C THR A 174 6.12 24.77 -2.27
N TYR A 175 6.61 24.11 -3.31
CA TYR A 175 5.79 23.25 -4.17
C TYR A 175 5.08 22.13 -3.37
N ILE A 176 5.82 21.44 -2.50
CA ILE A 176 5.25 20.38 -1.65
C ILE A 176 4.10 20.91 -0.79
N VAL A 177 4.26 22.06 -0.15
CA VAL A 177 3.22 22.64 0.73
C VAL A 177 2.01 23.14 -0.08
N GLU A 178 2.25 23.78 -1.22
CA GLU A 178 1.17 24.33 -2.05
C GLU A 178 0.33 23.22 -2.72
N SER A 179 0.98 22.13 -3.16
CA SER A 179 0.32 20.98 -3.80
C SER A 179 -0.57 20.15 -2.85
N GLN A 180 -0.41 20.30 -1.52
CA GLN A 180 -1.22 19.55 -0.54
C GLN A 180 -2.73 19.79 -0.73
N THR A 181 -3.12 20.99 -1.15
CA THR A 181 -4.53 21.40 -1.24
C THR A 181 -5.31 20.59 -2.27
N ASP A 182 -4.69 20.29 -3.41
CA ASP A 182 -5.35 19.57 -4.50
C ASP A 182 -5.46 18.06 -4.19
N LEU A 183 -4.45 17.51 -3.50
CA LEU A 183 -4.46 16.15 -2.97
C LEU A 183 -5.56 15.93 -1.92
N CYS A 184 -5.86 16.96 -1.12
CA CYS A 184 -6.98 16.92 -0.17
C CYS A 184 -8.36 16.97 -0.85
N LYS A 185 -8.47 17.54 -2.05
CA LYS A 185 -9.74 17.84 -2.74
C LYS A 185 -10.26 16.74 -3.65
N GLY A 186 -9.51 15.66 -3.92
CA GLY A 186 -9.86 14.56 -4.84
C GLY A 186 -11.10 13.71 -4.48
N ARG A 187 -12.17 14.30 -3.97
CA ARG A 187 -13.48 13.69 -3.72
C ARG A 187 -14.61 14.69 -3.99
N LYS A 188 -14.60 15.34 -5.15
CA LYS A 188 -15.85 15.81 -5.74
C LYS A 188 -15.88 15.28 -7.16
N GLU A 189 -16.79 14.34 -7.40
CA GLU A 189 -17.20 13.77 -8.70
C GLU A 189 -16.65 12.36 -9.04
N GLY A 190 -17.57 11.37 -9.05
CA GLY A 190 -17.45 10.03 -9.65
C GLY A 190 -16.64 9.01 -8.85
N LYS A 191 -17.18 7.92 -8.29
CA LYS A 191 -18.07 6.93 -8.92
C LYS A 191 -19.15 6.45 -7.95
N HIS A 192 -20.38 6.44 -8.43
CA HIS A 192 -21.48 5.66 -7.87
C HIS A 192 -21.27 4.17 -8.16
N GLY A 193 -21.54 3.33 -7.16
CA GLY A 193 -22.57 2.28 -7.25
C GLY A 193 -22.21 0.96 -7.96
N LYS A 194 -22.31 -0.13 -7.17
CA LYS A 194 -22.83 -1.49 -7.44
C LYS A 194 -22.16 -2.41 -6.41
N HIS A 195 -22.79 -3.27 -5.63
CA HIS A 195 -24.16 -3.58 -5.23
C HIS A 195 -24.00 -4.26 -3.85
N CYS A 196 -25.12 -4.59 -3.18
CA CYS A 196 -25.14 -5.35 -1.92
C CYS A 196 -24.26 -6.60 -1.92
#